data_AF-A0A521G1A7-F1
#
_entry.id   AF-A0A521G1A7-F1
#
_cell.length_a   1.000
_cell.length_b   1.000
_cell.length_c   1.000
_cell.angle_alpha   90.00
_cell.angle_beta   90.00
_cell.angle_gamma   90.00
#
_symmetry.space_group_name_H-M   'P 1'
#
loop_
_entity.id
_entity.type
_entity.pdbx_description
1 polymer ?
#
loop_
_entity_poly.entity_id
_entity_poly.type
_entity_poly.pdbx_seq_one_letter_code
_entity_poly.pdbx_strand_id
1 'polypeptide(L)'
;MNENAKRLSYFLTFLGGLITVIAIIWWWMSYGSSDFISCLYSSCGFAATMVRFGGGTPYNPVVFWIGTGILLLGLFINIVSDPDIEHSFSTKKCPSCAEIIRAEAVRCRFCSYTFSKEEMEFSVAEKNKLRDQENTYFCQDCSFSCRKDSFKKSELFCPECGGHLI
;
A
#
# COMPACT_ATOMS: atom_id res chain seq x y z
N MET A 1 5.27 8.00 -14.40
CA MET A 1 4.08 7.22 -14.83
C MET A 1 2.92 8.20 -14.98
N ASN A 2 2.16 8.15 -16.08
CA ASN A 2 1.13 9.14 -16.39
C ASN A 2 -0.01 9.11 -15.34
N GLU A 3 -0.59 10.24 -14.96
CA GLU A 3 -1.69 10.29 -13.96
C GLU A 3 -2.86 9.37 -14.34
N ASN A 4 -3.14 9.29 -15.64
CA ASN A 4 -4.18 8.44 -16.21
C ASN A 4 -3.92 6.95 -15.92
N ALA A 5 -2.67 6.52 -15.86
CA ALA A 5 -2.30 5.13 -15.58
C ALA A 5 -2.51 4.77 -14.10
N LYS A 6 -2.23 5.71 -13.17
CA LYS A 6 -2.50 5.52 -11.74
C LYS A 6 -4.00 5.39 -11.48
N ARG A 7 -4.81 6.27 -12.08
CA ARG A 7 -6.28 6.22 -11.97
C ARG A 7 -6.86 4.92 -12.54
N LEU A 8 -6.34 4.47 -13.68
CA LEU A 8 -6.75 3.20 -14.29
C LEU A 8 -6.40 1.99 -13.40
N SER A 9 -5.19 1.96 -12.81
CA SER A 9 -4.76 0.89 -11.91
C SER A 9 -5.63 0.80 -10.64
N TYR A 10 -5.93 1.95 -10.03
CA TYR A 10 -6.81 2.02 -8.87
C TYR A 10 -8.22 1.52 -9.23
N PHE A 11 -8.75 1.95 -10.38
CA PHE A 11 -10.05 1.52 -10.86
C PHE A 11 -10.11 0.00 -11.10
N LEU A 12 -9.08 -0.58 -11.74
CA LEU A 12 -8.99 -2.03 -11.98
C LEU A 12 -8.89 -2.83 -10.67
N THR A 13 -8.11 -2.34 -9.70
CA THR A 13 -7.99 -2.98 -8.38
C THR A 13 -9.31 -2.95 -7.62
N PHE A 14 -9.99 -1.79 -7.63
CA PHE A 14 -11.30 -1.63 -7.00
C PHE A 14 -12.36 -2.51 -7.65
N LEU A 15 -12.43 -2.54 -8.99
CA LEU A 15 -13.38 -3.35 -9.74
C LEU A 15 -13.14 -4.85 -9.52
N GLY A 16 -11.87 -5.28 -9.54
CA GLY A 16 -11.50 -6.66 -9.23
C GLY A 16 -11.89 -7.06 -7.80
N GLY A 17 -11.60 -6.20 -6.82
CA GLY A 17 -12.02 -6.39 -5.43
C GLY A 17 -13.53 -6.53 -5.31
N LEU A 18 -14.30 -5.63 -5.93
CA LEU A 18 -15.76 -5.65 -5.90
C LEU A 18 -16.34 -6.95 -6.49
N ILE A 19 -15.82 -7.40 -7.64
CA ILE A 19 -16.26 -8.66 -8.26
C ILE A 19 -15.97 -9.86 -7.34
N THR A 20 -14.80 -9.91 -6.71
CA THR A 20 -14.48 -11.02 -5.79
C THR A 20 -15.35 -11.02 -4.53
N VAL A 21 -15.66 -9.85 -3.96
CA VAL A 21 -16.57 -9.74 -2.82
C VAL A 21 -17.97 -10.20 -3.20
N ILE A 22 -18.50 -9.79 -4.35
CA ILE A 22 -19.80 -10.25 -4.85
C ILE A 22 -19.81 -11.77 -5.05
N ALA A 23 -18.74 -12.35 -5.61
CA ALA A 23 -18.61 -13.78 -5.78
C ALA A 23 -18.59 -14.53 -4.44
N ILE A 24 -17.87 -14.01 -3.44
CA ILE A 24 -17.83 -14.56 -2.08
C ILE A 24 -19.19 -14.49 -1.40
N ILE A 25 -19.90 -13.35 -1.52
CA ILE A 25 -21.23 -13.16 -0.94
C ILE A 25 -22.24 -14.11 -1.58
N TRP A 26 -22.27 -14.17 -2.91
CA TRP A 26 -23.17 -15.07 -3.64
C TRP A 26 -22.91 -16.54 -3.27
N TRP A 27 -21.65 -16.91 -3.14
CA TRP A 27 -21.25 -18.24 -2.70
C TRP A 27 -21.66 -18.51 -1.25
N TRP A 28 -21.44 -17.57 -0.33
CA TRP A 28 -21.86 -17.68 1.07
C TRP A 28 -23.39 -17.87 1.19
N MET A 29 -24.15 -17.10 0.41
CA MET A 29 -25.61 -17.21 0.35
C MET A 29 -26.08 -18.53 -0.26
N SER A 30 -25.37 -19.08 -1.24
CA SER A 30 -25.73 -20.35 -1.88
C SER A 30 -25.37 -21.58 -1.05
N TYR A 31 -24.23 -21.58 -0.35
CA TYR A 31 -23.65 -22.81 0.18
C TYR A 31 -23.66 -22.93 1.71
N GLY A 32 -23.86 -21.84 2.46
CA GLY A 32 -23.98 -21.88 3.92
C GLY A 32 -22.71 -22.36 4.65
N SER A 33 -22.57 -21.99 5.93
CA SER A 33 -21.30 -21.98 6.66
C SER A 33 -20.65 -23.33 6.99
N SER A 34 -21.18 -24.46 6.53
CA SER A 34 -20.92 -25.73 7.23
C SER A 34 -19.75 -26.57 6.73
N ASP A 35 -19.10 -26.30 5.59
CA ASP A 35 -17.74 -26.81 5.31
C ASP A 35 -17.18 -26.22 3.99
N PHE A 36 -16.45 -25.12 4.12
CA PHE A 36 -15.90 -24.34 2.99
C PHE A 36 -14.95 -25.15 2.09
N ILE A 37 -14.02 -25.89 2.70
CA ILE A 37 -12.95 -26.58 1.96
C ILE A 37 -13.49 -27.86 1.29
N SER A 38 -14.41 -28.55 1.95
CA SER A 38 -14.95 -29.82 1.47
C SER A 38 -15.83 -29.64 0.24
N CYS A 39 -16.64 -28.57 0.17
CA CYS A 39 -17.52 -28.31 -0.98
C CYS A 39 -16.82 -27.67 -2.19
N LEU A 40 -15.69 -26.99 -2.00
CA LEU A 40 -14.93 -26.40 -3.10
C LEU A 40 -14.27 -27.45 -4.01
N TYR A 41 -13.93 -28.61 -3.45
CA TYR A 41 -13.19 -29.67 -4.14
C TYR A 41 -13.95 -30.99 -4.24
N SER A 42 -14.95 -31.23 -3.39
CA SER A 42 -15.81 -32.40 -3.50
C SER A 42 -17.09 -32.05 -4.25
N SER A 43 -17.53 -32.93 -5.14
CA SER A 43 -18.77 -32.82 -5.91
C SER A 43 -20.02 -32.99 -5.02
N CYS A 44 -20.15 -32.16 -3.98
CA CYS A 44 -21.25 -32.19 -3.03
C CYS A 44 -22.56 -31.80 -3.74
N GLY A 45 -23.33 -32.83 -4.06
CA GLY A 45 -24.47 -32.81 -5.00
C GLY A 45 -25.75 -32.13 -4.53
N PHE A 46 -25.75 -31.29 -3.48
CA PHE A 46 -27.00 -30.65 -3.03
C PHE A 46 -27.34 -29.38 -3.83
N ALA A 47 -26.34 -28.61 -4.27
CA ALA A 47 -26.54 -27.44 -5.13
C ALA A 47 -26.92 -27.81 -6.58
N ALA A 48 -26.60 -29.02 -7.04
CA ALA A 48 -27.03 -29.52 -8.34
C ALA A 48 -28.56 -29.68 -8.44
N THR A 49 -29.25 -29.86 -7.31
CA THR A 49 -30.71 -30.06 -7.28
C THR A 49 -31.48 -28.74 -7.42
N MET A 50 -31.00 -27.64 -6.81
CA MET A 50 -31.65 -26.33 -6.93
C MET A 50 -31.36 -25.66 -8.29
N VAL A 51 -30.18 -25.88 -8.86
CA VAL A 51 -29.79 -25.30 -10.17
C VAL A 51 -30.57 -25.93 -11.35
N ARG A 52 -31.06 -27.17 -11.20
CA ARG A 52 -31.89 -27.84 -12.21
C ARG A 52 -33.30 -27.24 -12.36
N PHE A 53 -33.83 -26.58 -11.34
CA PHE A 53 -35.14 -25.92 -11.44
C PHE A 53 -35.07 -24.52 -12.08
N GLY A 54 -33.89 -23.89 -12.14
CA GLY A 54 -33.70 -22.53 -12.67
C GLY A 54 -32.95 -22.41 -14.00
N GLY A 55 -32.51 -23.52 -14.61
CA GLY A 55 -31.75 -23.51 -15.87
C GLY A 55 -30.31 -22.96 -15.74
N GLY A 56 -29.77 -22.89 -14.52
CA GLY A 56 -28.40 -22.43 -14.29
C GLY A 56 -27.36 -23.49 -14.67
N THR A 57 -26.16 -23.06 -15.04
CA THR A 57 -25.02 -23.96 -15.24
C THR A 57 -24.40 -24.35 -13.88
N PRO A 58 -23.94 -25.59 -13.70
CA PRO A 58 -23.25 -25.99 -12.48
C PRO A 58 -22.00 -25.13 -12.29
N TYR A 59 -21.75 -24.71 -11.05
CA TYR A 59 -20.59 -23.90 -10.69
C TYR A 59 -19.30 -24.60 -11.11
N ASN A 60 -18.53 -23.97 -11.99
CA ASN A 60 -17.24 -24.47 -12.41
C ASN A 60 -16.16 -23.86 -11.49
N PRO A 61 -15.40 -24.66 -10.73
CA PRO A 61 -14.33 -24.15 -9.85
C PRO A 61 -13.28 -23.33 -10.60
N VAL A 62 -13.15 -23.51 -11.92
CA VAL A 62 -12.27 -22.68 -12.77
C VAL A 62 -12.64 -21.19 -12.71
N VAL A 63 -13.93 -20.84 -12.60
CA VAL A 63 -14.38 -19.43 -12.54
C VAL A 63 -13.87 -18.73 -11.28
N PHE A 64 -13.81 -19.45 -10.16
CA PHE A 64 -13.22 -18.95 -8.91
C PHE A 64 -11.75 -18.58 -9.08
N TRP A 65 -10.96 -19.51 -9.63
CA TRP A 65 -9.53 -19.34 -9.80
C TRP A 65 -9.17 -18.27 -10.83
N ILE A 66 -9.98 -18.09 -11.88
CA ILE A 66 -9.84 -16.97 -12.81
C ILE A 66 -10.03 -15.63 -12.06
N GLY A 67 -11.07 -15.51 -11.23
CA GLY A 67 -11.31 -14.31 -10.43
C GLY A 67 -10.18 -14.02 -9.44
N THR A 68 -9.75 -15.03 -8.69
CA THR A 68 -8.62 -14.91 -7.75
C THR A 68 -7.32 -14.57 -8.46
N GLY A 69 -7.04 -15.19 -9.61
CA GLY A 69 -5.84 -14.91 -10.42
C GLY A 69 -5.79 -13.48 -10.95
N ILE A 70 -6.93 -12.95 -11.44
CA ILE A 70 -7.03 -11.55 -11.88
C ILE A 70 -6.80 -10.59 -10.71
N LEU A 71 -7.36 -10.87 -9.53
CA LEU A 71 -7.16 -10.03 -8.36
C LEU A 71 -5.70 -10.03 -7.90
N LEU A 72 -5.08 -11.21 -7.80
CA LEU A 72 -3.67 -11.33 -7.43
C LEU A 72 -2.74 -10.65 -8.44
N LEU A 73 -3.05 -10.76 -9.73
CA LEU A 73 -2.32 -10.06 -10.78
C LEU A 73 -2.47 -8.54 -10.66
N GLY A 74 -3.69 -8.05 -10.42
CA GLY A 74 -3.94 -6.63 -10.18
C GLY A 74 -3.21 -6.10 -8.94
N LEU A 75 -3.24 -6.86 -7.84
CA LEU A 75 -2.53 -6.53 -6.61
C LEU A 75 -1.01 -6.51 -6.82
N PHE A 76 -0.46 -7.47 -7.55
CA PHE A 76 0.96 -7.53 -7.89
C PHE A 76 1.39 -6.33 -8.73
N ILE A 77 0.60 -5.97 -9.75
CA ILE A 77 0.85 -4.77 -10.54
C ILE A 77 0.80 -3.53 -9.65
N ASN A 78 -0.17 -3.42 -8.73
CA ASN A 78 -0.30 -2.28 -7.83
C ASN A 78 0.93 -2.14 -6.90
N ILE A 79 1.35 -3.22 -6.25
CA ILE A 79 2.53 -3.27 -5.37
C ILE A 79 3.82 -2.92 -6.13
N VAL A 80 4.00 -3.46 -7.34
CA VAL A 80 5.17 -3.14 -8.18
C VAL A 80 5.10 -1.72 -8.75
N SER A 81 3.90 -1.15 -8.85
CA SER A 81 3.64 0.19 -9.37
C SER A 81 3.73 1.29 -8.32
N ASP A 82 4.08 0.98 -7.07
CA ASP A 82 4.49 1.99 -6.09
C ASP A 82 5.99 2.28 -6.27
N PRO A 83 6.36 3.38 -6.96
CA PRO A 83 7.73 3.87 -6.96
C PRO A 83 7.98 4.68 -5.68
N ASP A 84 7.71 4.15 -4.49
CA ASP A 84 8.08 4.81 -3.23
C ASP A 84 9.55 4.57 -2.89
N ILE A 85 10.40 4.87 -3.88
CA ILE A 85 11.67 5.54 -3.65
C ILE A 85 11.59 6.86 -4.41
N GLU A 86 10.56 7.65 -4.14
CA GLU A 86 10.58 9.07 -4.44
C GLU A 86 11.55 9.70 -3.43
N HIS A 87 12.84 9.67 -3.77
CA HIS A 87 13.79 10.61 -3.20
C HIS A 87 13.21 11.99 -3.49
N SER A 88 12.59 12.60 -2.48
CA SER A 88 12.14 13.98 -2.51
C SER A 88 13.38 14.86 -2.65
N PHE A 89 13.83 15.04 -3.89
CA PHE A 89 14.85 16.00 -4.25
C PHE A 89 14.26 17.38 -4.03
N SER A 90 14.27 17.82 -2.77
CA SER A 90 13.92 19.18 -2.44
C SER A 90 14.82 20.11 -3.23
N THR A 91 14.20 21.11 -3.85
CA THR A 91 14.87 22.12 -4.65
C THR A 91 14.92 23.44 -3.89
N LYS A 92 15.94 24.26 -4.18
CA LYS A 92 16.11 25.62 -3.65
C LYS A 92 16.39 26.57 -4.81
N LYS A 93 16.08 27.86 -4.63
CA LYS A 93 16.44 28.91 -5.60
C LYS A 93 17.85 29.42 -5.31
N CYS A 94 18.64 29.63 -6.36
CA CYS A 94 19.95 30.25 -6.21
C CYS A 94 19.81 31.76 -5.95
N PRO A 95 20.45 32.34 -4.93
CA PRO A 95 20.33 33.76 -4.61
C PRO A 95 20.97 34.68 -5.65
N SER A 96 21.90 34.17 -6.46
CA SER A 96 22.62 34.96 -7.46
C SER A 96 21.93 34.97 -8.83
N CYS A 97 21.34 33.86 -9.26
CA CYS A 97 20.76 33.73 -10.61
C CYS A 97 19.27 33.35 -10.63
N ALA A 98 18.64 33.19 -9.46
CA ALA A 98 17.24 32.79 -9.27
C ALA A 98 16.83 31.42 -9.86
N GLU A 99 17.78 30.65 -10.41
CA GLU A 99 17.51 29.35 -11.01
C GLU A 99 17.20 28.27 -9.96
N ILE A 100 16.32 27.32 -10.31
CA ILE A 100 15.90 26.24 -9.41
C ILE A 100 16.95 25.12 -9.48
N ILE A 101 17.57 24.81 -8.34
CA ILE A 101 18.62 23.80 -8.21
C ILE A 101 18.27 22.81 -7.10
N ARG A 102 18.97 21.67 -7.03
CA ARG A 102 18.80 20.71 -5.94
C ARG A 102 19.25 21.31 -4.61
N ALA A 103 18.56 21.01 -3.52
CA ALA A 103 18.89 21.55 -2.19
C ALA A 103 20.28 21.11 -1.72
N GLU A 104 20.71 19.90 -2.10
CA GLU A 104 22.04 19.33 -1.83
C GLU A 104 23.18 19.97 -2.64
N ALA A 105 22.87 20.85 -3.61
CA ALA A 105 23.89 21.44 -4.45
C ALA A 105 24.79 22.39 -3.63
N VAL A 106 26.08 22.05 -3.57
CA VAL A 106 27.16 22.88 -3.00
C VAL A 106 27.47 24.07 -3.91
N ARG A 107 27.24 23.92 -5.22
CA ARG A 107 27.49 24.94 -6.22
C ARG A 107 26.36 25.00 -7.25
N CYS A 108 25.94 26.21 -7.60
CA CYS A 108 24.97 26.40 -8.68
C CYS A 108 25.60 26.04 -10.04
N ARG A 109 24.93 25.18 -10.81
CA ARG A 109 25.39 24.79 -12.16
C ARG A 109 25.39 25.94 -13.17
N PHE A 110 24.55 26.95 -12.95
CA PHE A 110 24.31 28.03 -13.92
C PHE A 110 25.24 29.24 -13.71
N CYS A 111 25.40 29.69 -12.46
CA CYS A 111 26.22 30.87 -12.13
C CYS A 111 27.48 30.55 -11.31
N SER A 112 27.73 29.28 -10.98
CA SER A 112 28.87 28.86 -10.14
C SER A 112 28.93 29.44 -8.73
N TYR A 113 27.83 30.05 -8.24
CA TYR A 113 27.69 30.49 -6.86
C TYR A 113 27.87 29.32 -5.89
N THR A 114 28.67 29.51 -4.84
CA THR A 114 29.00 28.48 -3.84
C THR A 114 28.20 28.76 -2.57
N PHE A 115 27.43 27.78 -2.12
CA PHE A 115 26.62 27.90 -0.91
C PHE A 115 27.48 27.72 0.34
N SER A 116 27.18 28.48 1.39
CA SER A 116 27.86 28.30 2.67
C SER A 116 27.42 27.00 3.34
N LYS A 117 28.28 26.40 4.16
CA LYS A 117 27.95 25.16 4.87
C LYS A 117 26.75 25.34 5.82
N GLU A 118 26.66 26.50 6.46
CA GLU A 118 25.59 26.86 7.39
C GLU A 118 24.21 26.85 6.72
N GLU A 119 24.10 27.38 5.50
CA GLU A 119 22.86 27.36 4.72
C GLU A 119 22.45 25.94 4.29
N MET A 120 23.44 25.08 4.03
CA MET A 120 23.18 23.68 3.69
C MET A 120 22.72 22.88 4.91
N GLU A 121 23.35 23.10 6.07
CA GLU A 121 23.01 22.41 7.33
C GLU A 121 21.62 22.76 7.84
N PHE A 122 21.19 24.03 7.72
CA PHE A 122 19.83 24.43 8.11
C PHE A 122 18.75 23.69 7.30
N SER A 123 18.95 23.56 5.99
CA SER A 123 18.01 22.87 5.10
C SER A 123 17.96 21.34 5.29
N VAL A 124 18.99 20.77 5.92
CA VAL A 124 19.06 19.34 6.28
C VAL A 124 18.49 19.11 7.67
N ALA A 125 18.79 19.99 8.64
CA ALA A 125 18.27 19.91 10.00
C ALA A 125 16.74 20.09 10.07
N GLU A 126 16.19 21.01 9.29
CA GLU A 126 14.74 21.24 9.22
C GLU A 126 14.01 20.04 8.58
N LYS A 127 14.59 19.43 7.55
CA LYS A 127 14.05 18.20 6.95
C LYS A 127 14.15 17.00 7.88
N ASN A 128 15.24 16.87 8.63
CA ASN A 128 15.37 15.81 9.62
C ASN A 128 14.28 15.93 10.69
N LYS A 129 13.95 17.15 11.15
CA LYS A 129 12.84 17.36 12.10
C LYS A 129 11.48 16.92 11.54
N LEU A 130 11.17 17.23 10.28
CA LEU A 130 9.91 16.82 9.65
C LEU A 130 9.85 15.30 9.43
N ARG A 131 10.97 14.69 9.03
CA ARG A 131 11.07 13.24 8.84
C ARG A 131 11.01 12.48 10.16
N ASP A 132 11.53 13.07 11.25
CA ASP A 132 11.43 12.50 12.59
C ASP A 132 9.98 12.54 13.13
N GLN A 133 9.17 13.52 12.71
CA GLN A 133 7.78 13.66 13.13
C GLN A 133 6.83 12.64 12.48
N GLU A 134 7.14 12.18 11.27
CA GLU A 134 6.38 11.12 10.58
C GLU A 134 6.71 9.71 11.14
N ASN A 135 7.81 9.57 11.88
CA ASN A 135 8.34 8.28 12.34
C ASN A 135 8.16 8.02 13.84
N THR A 136 7.31 8.81 14.50
CA THR A 136 6.94 8.63 15.91
C THR A 136 5.55 8.02 16.03
N TYR A 137 5.46 6.86 16.69
CA TYR A 137 4.19 6.23 17.07
C TYR A 137 3.87 6.59 18.52
N PHE A 138 2.59 6.83 18.80
CA PHE A 138 2.11 7.01 20.17
C PHE A 138 1.64 5.67 20.73
N CYS A 139 2.22 5.25 21.84
CA CYS A 139 1.69 4.10 22.58
C CYS A 139 0.44 4.52 23.35
N GLN A 140 -0.69 3.83 23.16
CA GLN A 140 -1.94 4.16 23.86
C GLN A 140 -1.88 3.87 25.37
N ASP A 141 -1.06 2.90 25.79
CA ASP A 141 -1.00 2.45 27.19
C ASP A 141 -0.17 3.39 28.07
N CYS A 142 0.94 3.92 27.56
CA CYS A 142 1.85 4.77 28.32
C CYS A 142 1.92 6.22 27.82
N SER A 143 1.19 6.56 26.75
CA SER A 143 1.21 7.89 26.09
C SER A 143 2.62 8.36 25.70
N PHE A 144 3.58 7.44 25.61
CA PHE A 144 4.95 7.73 25.27
C PHE A 144 5.14 7.72 23.75
N SER A 145 5.90 8.69 23.23
CA SER A 145 6.26 8.74 21.81
C SER A 145 7.46 7.82 21.55
N CYS A 146 7.27 6.80 20.72
CA CYS A 146 8.29 5.81 20.38
C CYS A 146 8.79 6.02 18.96
N ARG A 147 10.11 5.94 18.74
CA ARG A 147 10.74 6.13 17.43
C ARG A 147 10.84 4.81 16.68
N LYS A 148 10.42 4.79 15.40
CA LYS A 148 10.31 3.58 14.55
C LYS A 148 11.63 2.83 14.32
N ASP A 149 12.76 3.54 14.36
CA ASP A 149 14.11 3.02 14.13
C ASP A 149 14.56 1.99 15.18
N SER A 150 13.84 1.87 16.29
CA SER A 150 14.15 0.94 17.39
C SER A 150 13.46 -0.44 17.26
N PHE A 151 12.61 -0.65 16.26
CA PHE A 151 11.79 -1.88 16.17
C PHE A 151 12.32 -2.88 15.14
N LYS A 152 12.63 -4.10 15.60
CA LYS A 152 12.80 -5.25 14.70
C LYS A 152 11.42 -5.65 14.16
N LYS A 153 11.32 -5.79 12.84
CA LYS A 153 10.13 -5.99 11.99
C LYS A 153 9.14 -7.08 12.43
N SER A 154 9.46 -7.91 13.42
CA SER A 154 8.64 -9.05 13.84
C SER A 154 7.76 -8.80 15.07
N GLU A 155 8.01 -7.78 15.89
CA GLU A 155 7.25 -7.57 17.14
C GLU A 155 7.21 -6.07 17.53
N LEU A 156 6.06 -5.40 17.31
CA LEU A 156 5.85 -4.00 17.71
C LEU A 156 5.41 -3.90 19.18
N PHE A 157 6.35 -4.03 20.11
CA PHE A 157 6.11 -3.84 21.55
C PHE A 157 6.83 -2.61 22.09
N CYS A 158 6.09 -1.68 22.70
CA CYS A 158 6.68 -0.49 23.33
C CYS A 158 7.77 -0.89 24.36
N PRO A 159 8.99 -0.35 24.30
CA PRO A 159 10.10 -0.77 25.17
C PRO A 159 9.90 -0.38 26.64
N GLU A 160 9.05 0.61 26.92
CA GLU A 160 8.76 1.10 28.27
C GLU A 160 7.66 0.28 28.97
N CYS A 161 6.56 -0.02 28.26
CA CYS A 161 5.39 -0.66 28.87
C CYS A 161 5.10 -2.09 28.37
N GLY A 162 5.77 -2.54 27.31
CA GLY A 162 5.48 -3.83 26.65
C GLY A 162 4.14 -3.87 25.91
N GLY A 163 3.42 -2.74 25.82
CA GLY A 163 2.14 -2.63 25.12
C GLY A 163 2.29 -2.67 23.60
N HIS A 164 1.21 -3.01 22.90
CA HIS A 164 1.19 -3.03 21.43
C HIS A 164 1.15 -1.61 20.87
N LEU A 165 2.03 -1.32 19.91
CA LEU A 165 1.93 -0.09 19.12
C LEU A 165 0.89 -0.27 18.00
N ILE A 166 0.02 0.72 17.82
CA ILE A 166 -0.96 0.80 16.73
C ILE A 166 -0.43 1.74 15.65
#